data_AF-A0A2N6A473-F1
#
_entry.id   AF-A0A2N6A473-F1
#
_cell.length_a   1.000
_cell.length_b   1.000
_cell.length_c   1.000
_cell.angle_alpha   90.00
_cell.angle_beta   90.00
_cell.angle_gamma   90.00
#
_symmetry.space_group_name_H-M   'P 1'
#
loop_
_entity.id
_entity.type
_entity.pdbx_description
1 polymer ?
#
loop_
_entity_poly.entity_id
_entity_poly.type
_entity_poly.pdbx_seq_one_letter_code
_entity_poly.pdbx_strand_id
1 'polypeptide(L)'
;PAAYKPVRQLNRLAQRINEFIEEQPWDTTTLRRAVMDEVDCSKSQFDTALKNLQISINIVRLNDPRAEQDTWVPFRELYLDVWQKYVDTE
;
A
#
# COMPACT_ATOMS: atom_id res chain seq x y z
N PRO A 1 6.31 -7.62 -12.49
CA PRO A 1 7.10 -6.40 -12.78
C PRO A 1 8.45 -6.48 -12.07
N ALA A 2 9.55 -6.00 -12.64
CA ALA A 2 10.89 -6.18 -12.05
C ALA A 2 11.08 -5.55 -10.66
N ALA A 3 10.26 -4.54 -10.31
CA ALA A 3 10.29 -3.89 -9.00
C ALA A 3 9.37 -4.56 -7.96
N TYR A 4 8.54 -5.53 -8.36
CA TYR A 4 7.64 -6.22 -7.44
C TYR A 4 8.43 -6.96 -6.38
N LYS A 5 8.03 -6.77 -5.12
CA LYS A 5 8.51 -7.57 -3.99
C LYS A 5 7.29 -7.99 -3.17
N PRO A 6 7.15 -9.29 -2.84
CA PRO A 6 6.09 -9.75 -1.97
C PRO A 6 6.09 -8.97 -0.65
N VAL A 7 4.91 -8.57 -0.17
CA VAL A 7 4.77 -7.79 1.08
C VAL A 7 5.50 -8.42 2.26
N ARG A 8 5.52 -9.77 2.34
CA ARG A 8 6.24 -10.55 3.36
C ARG A 8 7.76 -10.30 3.41
N GLN A 9 8.35 -9.76 2.35
CA GLN A 9 9.76 -9.40 2.26
C GLN A 9 10.04 -7.94 2.68
N LEU A 10 8.99 -7.15 2.94
CA LEU A 10 9.10 -5.78 3.46
C LEU A 10 9.18 -5.80 4.99
N ASN A 11 9.46 -4.64 5.60
CA ASN A 11 9.48 -4.53 7.06
C ASN A 11 8.07 -4.73 7.67
N ARG A 12 8.00 -5.02 8.97
CA ARG A 12 6.72 -5.30 9.67
C ARG A 12 5.72 -4.15 9.58
N LEU A 13 6.17 -2.90 9.60
CA LEU A 13 5.29 -1.74 9.47
C LEU A 13 4.64 -1.68 8.09
N ALA A 14 5.39 -1.96 7.02
CA ALA A 14 4.85 -2.03 5.67
C ALA A 14 3.86 -3.19 5.53
N GLN A 15 4.15 -4.36 6.12
CA GLN A 15 3.20 -5.47 6.17
C GLN A 15 1.89 -5.06 6.85
N ARG A 16 1.98 -4.38 7.99
CA ARG A 16 0.79 -3.94 8.72
C ARG A 16 -0.01 -2.87 7.98
N ILE A 17 0.66 -1.88 7.39
CA ILE A 17 -0.02 -0.88 6.54
C ILE A 17 -0.72 -1.55 5.35
N ASN A 18 -0.09 -2.57 4.75
CA ASN A 18 -0.72 -3.31 3.66
C ASN A 18 -2.01 -3.98 4.14
N GLU A 19 -2.01 -4.67 5.27
CA GLU A 19 -3.20 -5.32 5.83
C GLU A 19 -4.39 -4.35 5.96
N PHE A 20 -4.16 -3.12 6.44
CA PHE A 20 -5.20 -2.08 6.49
C PHE A 20 -5.79 -1.77 5.09
N ILE A 21 -4.92 -1.65 4.08
CA ILE A 21 -5.30 -1.32 2.70
C ILE A 21 -5.97 -2.51 2.00
N GLU A 22 -5.61 -3.75 2.37
CA GLU A 22 -6.24 -4.97 1.85
C GLU A 22 -7.69 -5.13 2.33
N GLU A 23 -8.02 -4.59 3.50
CA GLU A 23 -9.38 -4.63 4.04
C GLU A 23 -10.28 -3.58 3.36
N GLN A 24 -9.76 -2.38 3.10
CA GLN A 24 -10.49 -1.30 2.44
C GLN A 24 -9.57 -0.20 1.88
N PRO A 25 -10.05 0.64 0.95
CA PRO A 25 -9.35 1.86 0.55
C PRO A 25 -9.16 2.83 1.72
N TRP A 26 -8.00 3.47 1.80
CA TRP A 26 -7.75 4.50 2.80
C TRP A 26 -7.12 5.77 2.23
N ASP A 27 -7.58 6.93 2.67
CA ASP A 27 -6.83 8.17 2.48
C ASP A 27 -5.58 8.23 3.37
N THR A 28 -4.57 8.96 2.92
CA THR A 28 -3.27 9.06 3.60
C THR A 28 -3.38 9.58 5.05
N THR A 29 -4.31 10.50 5.33
CA THR A 29 -4.41 11.11 6.65
C THR A 29 -5.02 10.14 7.65
N THR A 30 -6.13 9.51 7.27
CA THR A 30 -6.86 8.58 8.14
C THR A 30 -6.07 7.29 8.33
N LEU A 31 -5.45 6.75 7.26
CA LEU A 31 -4.58 5.57 7.36
C LEU A 31 -3.44 5.79 8.36
N ARG A 32 -2.76 6.93 8.23
CA ARG A 32 -1.63 7.26 9.09
C ARG A 32 -2.04 7.35 10.55
N ARG A 33 -3.17 7.99 10.85
CA ARG A 33 -3.68 8.07 12.22
C ARG A 33 -3.97 6.68 12.77
N ALA A 34 -4.72 5.87 12.03
CA ALA A 34 -5.09 4.53 12.48
C ALA A 34 -3.87 3.62 12.72
N VAL A 35 -2.89 3.64 11.81
CA VAL A 35 -1.66 2.83 11.95
C VAL A 35 -0.76 3.35 13.07
N MET A 36 -0.64 4.66 13.23
CA MET A 36 0.14 5.23 14.34
C MET A 36 -0.49 4.90 15.69
N ASP A 37 -1.82 4.95 15.80
CA ASP A 37 -2.54 4.61 17.03
C ASP A 37 -2.40 3.11 17.38
N GLU A 38 -2.32 2.23 16.39
CA GLU A 38 -2.21 0.79 16.63
C GLU A 38 -0.77 0.30 16.88
N VAL A 39 0.20 0.83 16.13
CA VAL A 39 1.56 0.26 16.05
C VAL A 39 2.62 1.18 16.68
N ASP A 40 2.24 2.32 17.25
CA ASP A 40 3.11 3.32 17.90
C ASP A 40 4.34 3.69 17.05
N CYS A 41 4.10 3.94 15.75
CA CYS A 41 5.15 4.36 14.81
C CYS A 41 5.18 5.88 14.65
N SER A 42 6.34 6.43 14.27
CA SER A 42 6.47 7.83 13.93
C SER A 42 5.95 8.12 12.52
N LYS A 43 5.60 9.39 12.25
CA LYS A 43 5.22 9.83 10.90
C LYS A 43 6.26 9.45 9.84
N SER A 44 7.56 9.62 10.12
CA SER A 44 8.61 9.33 9.14
C SER A 44 8.75 7.84 8.85
N GLN A 45 8.51 6.99 9.85
CA GLN A 45 8.46 5.53 9.68
C GLN A 45 7.26 5.13 8.82
N PHE A 46 6.08 5.70 9.09
CA PHE A 46 4.87 5.49 8.29
C PHE A 46 5.09 5.89 6.83
N ASP A 47 5.54 7.13 6.57
CA ASP A 47 5.74 7.66 5.22
C ASP A 47 6.74 6.79 4.43
N THR A 48 7.79 6.32 5.10
CA THR A 48 8.80 5.41 4.52
C THR A 48 8.22 4.05 4.18
N ALA A 49 7.43 3.46 5.08
CA ALA A 49 6.80 2.16 4.87
C ALA A 49 5.75 2.21 3.74
N LEU A 50 4.92 3.26 3.70
CA LEU A 50 3.95 3.50 2.63
C LEU A 50 4.63 3.66 1.26
N LYS A 51 5.73 4.42 1.20
CA LYS A 51 6.54 4.57 -0.01
C LYS A 51 7.13 3.23 -0.46
N ASN A 52 7.62 2.41 0.47
CA ASN A 52 8.15 1.09 0.14
C ASN A 52 7.08 0.17 -0.44
N LEU A 53 5.84 0.21 0.05
CA LEU A 53 4.71 -0.53 -0.52
C LEU A 53 4.41 -0.09 -1.95
N GLN A 54 4.46 1.22 -2.24
CA GLN A 54 4.25 1.73 -3.58
C GLN A 54 5.35 1.30 -4.55
N ILE A 55 6.63 1.44 -4.16
CA ILE A 55 7.78 1.07 -5.00
C ILE A 55 7.81 -0.44 -5.27
N SER A 56 7.40 -1.24 -4.29
CA SER A 56 7.31 -2.70 -4.40
C SER A 56 6.02 -3.20 -5.06
N ILE A 57 5.16 -2.29 -5.54
CA ILE A 57 3.95 -2.61 -6.30
C ILE A 57 2.96 -3.47 -5.47
N ASN A 58 2.86 -3.20 -4.17
CA ASN A 58 1.82 -3.79 -3.32
C ASN A 58 0.57 -2.91 -3.28
N ILE A 59 0.75 -1.59 -3.30
CA ILE A 59 -0.34 -0.60 -3.28
C ILE A 59 -0.19 0.41 -4.42
N VAL A 60 -1.28 1.10 -4.72
CA VAL A 60 -1.30 2.20 -5.69
C VAL A 60 -2.26 3.30 -5.26
N ARG A 61 -2.06 4.50 -5.81
CA ARG A 61 -2.99 5.60 -5.63
C ARG A 61 -4.20 5.40 -6.53
N LEU A 62 -5.38 5.55 -5.97
CA LEU A 62 -6.60 5.68 -6.75
C LEU A 62 -6.56 6.98 -7.55
N ASN A 63 -6.75 6.88 -8.87
CA ASN A 63 -6.77 8.05 -9.74
C ASN A 63 -8.19 8.67 -9.76
N ASP A 64 -8.60 9.25 -8.64
CA ASP A 64 -9.86 9.98 -8.53
C ASP A 64 -9.59 11.50 -8.53
N PRO A 65 -9.94 12.23 -9.60
CA PRO A 65 -9.72 13.68 -9.69
C PRO A 65 -10.59 14.49 -8.71
N ARG A 66 -11.56 13.87 -8.04
CA ARG A 66 -12.42 14.51 -7.03
C ARG A 66 -11.92 14.31 -5.60
N ALA A 67 -10.95 13.41 -5.39
CA ALA A 67 -10.39 13.18 -4.09
C ALA A 67 -9.41 14.30 -3.72
N GLU A 68 -9.66 14.97 -2.59
CA GLU A 68 -8.75 15.99 -2.06
C GLU A 68 -7.44 15.39 -1.52
N GLN A 69 -7.43 14.08 -1.27
CA GLN A 69 -6.30 13.37 -0.70
C GLN A 69 -5.99 12.09 -1.48
N ASP A 70 -4.70 11.73 -1.50
CA ASP A 70 -4.25 10.45 -2.02
C ASP A 70 -4.92 9.31 -1.25
N THR A 71 -5.71 8.52 -1.99
CA THR A 71 -6.36 7.29 -1.51
C THR A 71 -5.58 6.08 -2.01
N TRP A 72 -5.27 5.15 -1.12
CA TRP A 72 -4.47 3.97 -1.39
C TRP A 72 -5.34 2.73 -1.45
N VAL A 73 -5.07 1.90 -2.46
CA VAL A 73 -5.76 0.62 -2.69
C VAL A 73 -4.73 -0.45 -3.07
N PRO A 74 -5.06 -1.75 -2.91
CA PRO A 74 -4.20 -2.82 -3.37
C PRO A 74 -3.95 -2.71 -4.89
N PHE A 75 -2.69 -2.85 -5.31
CA PHE A 75 -2.35 -2.74 -6.73
C PHE A 75 -3.12 -3.75 -7.59
N ARG A 76 -3.29 -4.97 -7.06
CA ARG A 76 -3.99 -6.07 -7.74
C ARG A 76 -5.46 -5.80 -8.01
N GLU A 77 -6.11 -4.91 -7.25
CA GLU A 77 -7.53 -4.59 -7.43
C GLU A 77 -7.76 -3.65 -8.62
N LEU A 78 -6.85 -2.69 -8.84
CA LEU A 78 -6.93 -1.76 -9.97
C LEU A 78 -6.30 -2.31 -11.26
N TYR A 79 -5.29 -3.17 -11.14
CA TYR A 79 -4.50 -3.66 -12.27
C TYR A 79 -4.40 -5.19 -12.26
N LEU A 80 -5.54 -5.87 -12.14
CA LEU A 80 -5.61 -7.33 -12.05
C LEU A 80 -4.98 -8.02 -13.27
N ASP A 81 -5.17 -7.47 -14.47
CA ASP A 81 -4.60 -7.96 -15.72
C ASP A 81 -3.07 -7.86 -15.77
N VAL A 82 -2.51 -6.76 -15.27
CA VAL A 82 -1.07 -6.57 -15.10
C VAL A 82 -0.53 -7.51 -14.02
N TRP A 83 -1.27 -7.67 -12.92
CA TRP A 83 -0.90 -8.56 -11.83
C TRP A 83 -0.78 -10.01 -12.30
N GLN A 84 -1.85 -10.54 -12.90
CA GLN A 84 -1.90 -11.92 -13.40
C GLN A 84 -0.78 -12.22 -14.40
N LYS A 85 -0.50 -11.28 -15.30
CA LYS A 85 0.53 -11.45 -16.33
C LYS A 85 1.95 -11.59 -15.79
N TYR A 86 2.24 -10.99 -14.63
CA TYR A 86 3.62 -10.81 -14.17
C TYR A 86 3.91 -11.34 -12.77
N VAL A 87 2.90 -11.78 -12.02
CA VAL A 87 3.05 -12.27 -10.64
C VAL A 87 2.48 -13.68 -10.47
N ASP A 88 1.35 -14.01 -11.10
CA ASP A 88 0.71 -15.33 -10.96
C ASP A 88 1.27 -16.41 -11.92
N THR A 89 2.24 -16.06 -12.78
CA THR A 89 2.86 -16.97 -13.75
C THR A 89 4.09 -17.72 -13.21
N GLU A 90 4.34 -17.69 -11.90
CA GLU A 90 5.38 -18.50 -11.22
C GLU A 90 4.79 -19.70 -10.47
#